data_AF-A0A447RJ17-F1
#
_entry.id   AF-A0A447RJ17-F1
#
_cell.length_a   1.000
_cell.length_b   1.000
_cell.length_c   1.000
_cell.angle_alpha   90.00
_cell.angle_beta   90.00
_cell.angle_gamma   90.00
#
_symmetry.space_group_name_H-M   'P 1'
#
loop_
_entity.id
_entity.type
_entity.pdbx_description
1 polymer ?
#
loop_
_entity_poly.entity_id
_entity_poly.type
_entity_poly.pdbx_seq_one_letter_code
_entity_poly.pdbx_strand_id
1 'polypeptide(L)'
;MRPVPEYPPYGDARPPGTARWLSASALLVLLSGGVSALLASSEGKSALAATGILLALVLAGTGWLIRLLYYRMSVHNARFYDQLVAYEQQQWWAEHRQPIGLQEGLLLGPMGKTTTDWLRVLSRHQRPPEEENEGGGRALRAPYLSVSEAIAREKRLAELLVMEWQRQRSERTLTPPLRCYWQGTELAWQAFRAQMTLTVAQMTLPSRPDAWRGEASLAEIAHALAEADPHDTVLIADVRWLSPSRGRCNPPESLRYCGSPDGTVRCT
;
A
#
# COMPACT_ATOMS: atom_id res chain seq x y z
N MET A 1 -12.21 -1.70 -7.77
CA MET A 1 -11.16 -2.75 -7.83
C MET A 1 -11.72 -3.97 -7.13
N ARG A 2 -11.67 -5.14 -7.78
CA ARG A 2 -12.02 -6.39 -7.10
C ARG A 2 -11.01 -6.61 -5.96
N PRO A 3 -11.41 -7.13 -4.80
CA PRO A 3 -10.45 -7.42 -3.74
C PRO A 3 -9.46 -8.48 -4.23
N VAL A 4 -8.21 -8.36 -3.80
CA VAL A 4 -7.20 -9.41 -3.98
C VAL A 4 -7.73 -10.68 -3.31
N PRO A 5 -7.59 -11.87 -3.93
CA PRO A 5 -7.99 -13.11 -3.30
C PRO A 5 -7.30 -13.30 -1.94
N GLU A 6 -8.11 -13.55 -0.89
CA GLU A 6 -7.63 -13.89 0.44
C GLU A 6 -7.53 -15.41 0.59
N TYR A 7 -6.37 -15.87 1.02
CA TYR A 7 -6.09 -17.28 1.26
C TYR A 7 -5.81 -17.50 2.75
N PRO A 8 -6.36 -18.55 3.38
CA PRO A 8 -6.12 -18.83 4.79
C PRO A 8 -4.66 -19.22 5.03
N PRO A 9 -4.08 -18.88 6.20
CA PRO A 9 -2.71 -19.22 6.52
C PRO A 9 -2.54 -20.74 6.65
N TYR A 10 -1.41 -21.25 6.14
CA TYR A 10 -1.07 -22.66 6.28
C TYR A 10 -0.68 -22.98 7.75
N GLY A 11 -1.17 -24.12 8.27
CA GLY A 11 -0.87 -24.52 9.64
C GLY A 11 0.54 -25.11 9.79
N ASP A 12 1.35 -24.54 10.68
CA ASP A 12 2.68 -25.08 10.99
C ASP A 12 2.63 -26.22 12.03
N ALA A 13 3.26 -27.34 11.71
CA ALA A 13 3.53 -28.38 12.69
C ALA A 13 4.49 -27.85 13.78
N ARG A 14 4.21 -28.20 15.05
CA ARG A 14 5.08 -27.80 16.17
C ARG A 14 6.44 -28.48 16.08
N PRO A 15 7.54 -27.80 16.46
CA PRO A 15 8.86 -28.41 16.48
C PRO A 15 8.90 -29.63 17.42
N PRO A 16 9.59 -30.71 17.04
CA PRO A 16 9.69 -31.89 17.88
C PRO A 16 10.51 -31.57 19.15
N GLY A 17 9.91 -31.80 20.32
CA GLY A 17 10.58 -31.58 21.61
C GLY A 17 11.50 -32.75 21.99
N THR A 18 12.82 -32.55 21.84
CA THR A 18 13.85 -33.57 22.10
C THR A 18 13.78 -34.16 23.50
N ALA A 19 13.66 -33.32 24.54
CA ALA A 19 13.60 -33.76 25.93
C ALA A 19 12.39 -34.66 26.24
N ARG A 20 11.21 -34.32 25.71
CA ARG A 20 9.98 -35.10 25.91
C ARG A 20 10.03 -36.43 25.15
N TRP A 21 10.71 -36.47 24.02
CA TRP A 21 10.88 -37.71 23.26
C TRP A 21 11.88 -38.64 23.93
N LEU A 22 13.01 -38.11 24.41
CA LEU A 22 14.01 -38.88 25.13
C LEU A 22 13.44 -39.48 26.42
N SER A 23 12.63 -38.73 27.18
CA SER A 23 11.98 -39.27 28.38
C SER A 23 10.99 -40.39 28.05
N ALA A 24 10.17 -40.23 27.01
CA ALA A 24 9.26 -41.28 26.55
C ALA A 24 10.02 -42.52 26.03
N SER A 25 11.12 -42.31 25.31
CA SER A 25 11.97 -43.38 24.79
C SER A 25 12.67 -44.15 25.92
N ALA A 26 13.17 -43.44 26.93
CA ALA A 26 13.77 -44.05 28.11
C ALA A 26 12.77 -44.92 28.89
N LEU A 27 11.53 -44.43 29.07
CA LEU A 27 10.45 -45.21 29.69
C LEU A 27 10.13 -46.46 28.87
N LEU A 28 10.04 -46.34 27.54
CA LEU A 28 9.77 -47.46 26.64
C LEU A 28 10.88 -48.54 26.72
N VAL A 29 12.15 -48.13 26.78
CA VAL A 29 13.29 -49.04 26.94
C VAL A 29 13.28 -49.73 28.31
N LEU A 30 12.95 -49.00 29.40
CA LEU A 30 12.84 -49.57 30.74
C LEU A 30 11.72 -50.60 30.82
N LEU A 31 10.56 -50.30 30.24
CA LEU A 31 9.42 -51.22 30.21
C LEU A 31 9.71 -52.45 29.34
N SER A 32 10.31 -52.29 28.16
CA SER A 32 10.65 -53.43 27.30
C SER A 32 11.72 -54.32 27.92
N GLY A 33 12.77 -53.74 28.53
CA GLY A 33 13.80 -54.48 29.24
C GLY A 33 13.24 -55.22 30.47
N GLY A 34 12.38 -54.56 31.25
CA GLY A 34 11.74 -55.14 32.44
C GLY A 34 10.80 -56.31 32.10
N VAL A 35 9.93 -56.13 31.10
CA VAL A 35 9.01 -57.20 30.65
C VAL A 35 9.78 -58.38 30.06
N SER A 36 10.80 -58.13 29.23
CA SER A 36 11.62 -59.20 28.66
C SER A 36 12.44 -59.95 29.72
N ALA A 37 12.89 -59.29 30.78
CA ALA A 37 13.59 -59.94 31.90
C ALA A 37 12.66 -60.84 32.74
N LEU A 38 11.39 -60.46 32.88
CA LEU A 38 10.37 -61.26 33.59
C LEU A 38 9.91 -62.49 32.79
N LEU A 39 9.92 -62.41 31.46
CA LEU A 39 9.46 -63.48 30.57
C LEU A 39 10.54 -64.52 30.23
N ALA A 40 11.82 -64.23 30.51
CA ALA A 40 12.89 -65.10 30.07
C ALA A 40 13.15 -66.29 31.02
N SER A 41 13.18 -67.50 30.45
CA SER A 41 13.57 -68.73 31.15
C SER A 41 15.06 -68.74 31.49
N SER A 42 15.48 -69.57 32.45
CA SER A 42 16.81 -69.54 33.09
C SER A 42 18.01 -69.62 32.14
N GLU A 43 17.86 -70.11 30.92
CA GLU A 43 18.98 -70.29 29.96
C GLU A 43 19.13 -69.13 28.95
N GLY A 44 18.21 -68.16 28.89
CA GLY A 44 18.18 -67.13 27.83
C GLY A 44 17.93 -65.67 28.28
N LYS A 45 18.03 -65.39 29.59
CA LYS A 45 17.62 -64.10 30.20
C LYS A 45 18.26 -62.86 29.62
N SER A 46 19.57 -62.90 29.34
CA SER A 46 20.31 -61.76 28.82
C SER A 46 19.98 -61.48 27.35
N ALA A 47 19.79 -62.54 26.54
CA ALA A 47 19.52 -62.42 25.11
C ALA A 47 18.14 -61.79 24.86
N LEU A 48 17.08 -62.30 25.51
CA LEU A 48 15.71 -61.78 25.35
C LEU A 48 15.57 -60.32 25.82
N ALA A 49 16.22 -59.95 26.93
CA ALA A 49 16.25 -58.57 27.40
C ALA A 49 16.98 -57.64 26.42
N ALA A 50 18.14 -58.06 25.89
CA ALA A 50 18.89 -57.31 24.90
C ALA A 50 18.09 -57.11 23.60
N THR A 51 17.39 -58.13 23.11
CA THR A 51 16.54 -58.02 21.92
C THR A 51 15.37 -57.06 22.14
N GLY A 52 14.72 -57.10 23.30
CA GLY A 52 13.62 -56.18 23.65
C GLY A 52 14.06 -54.72 23.76
N ILE A 53 15.24 -54.48 24.33
CA ILE A 53 15.86 -53.15 24.38
C ILE A 53 16.22 -52.66 22.97
N LEU A 54 16.82 -53.52 22.15
CA LEU A 54 17.19 -53.16 20.77
C LEU A 54 15.96 -52.80 19.93
N LEU A 55 14.89 -53.59 20.01
CA LEU A 55 13.64 -53.31 19.30
C LEU A 55 13.01 -51.98 19.75
N ALA A 56 13.00 -51.72 21.05
CA ALA A 56 12.52 -50.47 21.63
C ALA A 56 13.31 -49.25 21.13
N LEU A 57 14.64 -49.36 21.08
CA LEU A 57 15.51 -48.32 20.54
C LEU A 57 15.27 -48.08 19.05
N VAL A 58 15.11 -49.14 18.25
CA VAL A 58 14.80 -49.02 16.81
C VAL A 58 13.46 -48.32 16.61
N LEU A 59 12.40 -48.73 17.32
CA LEU A 59 11.08 -48.09 17.21
C LEU A 59 11.11 -46.61 17.64
N ALA A 60 11.82 -46.29 18.73
CA ALA A 60 12.00 -44.92 19.17
C ALA A 60 12.82 -44.07 18.18
N GLY A 61 13.86 -44.65 17.57
CA GLY A 61 14.65 -43.99 16.53
C GLY A 61 13.82 -43.71 15.27
N THR A 62 13.09 -44.72 14.79
CA THR A 62 12.22 -44.61 13.62
C THR A 62 11.08 -43.61 13.85
N GLY A 63 10.43 -43.66 15.02
CA GLY A 63 9.38 -42.70 15.37
C GLY A 63 9.88 -41.26 15.43
N TRP A 64 11.10 -41.05 15.94
CA TRP A 64 11.75 -39.73 15.92
C TRP A 64 12.02 -39.24 14.50
N LEU A 65 12.58 -40.11 13.65
CA LEU A 65 12.86 -39.79 12.25
C LEU A 65 11.59 -39.42 11.49
N ILE A 66 10.50 -40.19 11.66
CA ILE A 66 9.20 -39.89 11.06
C ILE A 66 8.70 -38.53 11.53
N ARG A 67 8.77 -38.24 12.83
CA ARG A 67 8.33 -36.95 13.39
C ARG A 67 9.15 -35.77 12.87
N LEU A 68 10.46 -35.95 12.70
CA LEU A 68 11.35 -34.94 12.16
C LEU A 68 11.11 -34.70 10.67
N LEU A 69 10.89 -35.78 9.90
CA LEU A 69 10.51 -35.70 8.49
C LEU A 69 9.16 -35.00 8.33
N TYR A 70 8.15 -35.37 9.12
CA TYR A 70 6.85 -34.70 9.11
C TYR A 70 6.96 -33.20 9.40
N TYR A 71 7.70 -32.83 10.46
CA TYR A 71 7.93 -31.41 10.78
C TYR A 71 8.62 -30.66 9.63
N ARG A 72 9.70 -31.23 9.07
CA ARG A 72 10.42 -30.60 7.95
C ARG A 72 9.55 -30.47 6.71
N MET A 73 8.76 -31.49 6.40
CA MET A 73 7.84 -31.47 5.26
C MET A 73 6.73 -30.43 5.47
N SER A 74 6.16 -30.33 6.69
CA SER A 74 5.16 -29.32 7.02
C SER A 74 5.70 -27.91 6.85
N VAL A 75 6.90 -27.61 7.37
CA VAL A 75 7.53 -26.29 7.23
C VAL A 75 7.87 -26.00 5.76
N HIS A 76 8.34 -26.99 5.02
CA HIS A 76 8.61 -26.82 3.59
C HIS A 76 7.32 -26.54 2.81
N ASN A 77 6.25 -27.26 3.09
CA ASN A 77 4.95 -27.08 2.44
C ASN A 77 4.32 -25.72 2.80
N ALA A 78 4.46 -25.26 4.05
CA ALA A 78 4.00 -23.93 4.45
C ALA A 78 4.71 -22.83 3.64
N ARG A 79 6.04 -22.91 3.51
CA ARG A 79 6.80 -21.95 2.69
C ARG A 79 6.43 -22.01 1.21
N PHE A 80 6.22 -23.21 0.68
CA PHE A 80 5.79 -23.38 -0.71
C PHE A 80 4.40 -22.79 -0.94
N TYR A 81 3.47 -22.99 0.02
CA TYR A 81 2.15 -22.39 0.00
C TYR A 81 2.22 -20.86 0.02
N ASP A 82 3.04 -20.26 0.90
CA ASP A 82 3.22 -18.80 0.96
C ASP A 82 3.75 -18.25 -0.37
N GLN A 83 4.70 -18.95 -0.99
CA GLN A 83 5.24 -18.60 -2.30
C GLN A 83 4.16 -18.68 -3.40
N LEU A 84 3.31 -19.70 -3.36
CA LEU A 84 2.23 -19.88 -4.32
C LEU A 84 1.17 -18.78 -4.16
N VAL A 85 0.77 -18.47 -2.93
CA VAL A 85 -0.16 -17.37 -2.64
C VAL A 85 0.40 -16.05 -3.14
N ALA A 86 1.67 -15.76 -2.83
CA ALA A 86 2.32 -14.54 -3.32
C ALA A 86 2.37 -14.47 -4.85
N TYR A 87 2.65 -15.61 -5.51
CA TYR A 87 2.65 -15.71 -6.96
C TYR A 87 1.26 -15.46 -7.56
N GLU A 88 0.20 -16.10 -7.04
CA GLU A 88 -1.17 -15.89 -7.51
C GLU A 88 -1.64 -14.46 -7.29
N GLN A 89 -1.32 -13.86 -6.15
CA GLN A 89 -1.62 -12.45 -5.88
C GLN A 89 -0.86 -11.53 -6.85
N GLN A 90 0.40 -11.84 -7.17
CA GLN A 90 1.17 -11.09 -8.14
C GLN A 90 0.60 -11.21 -9.56
N GLN A 91 0.19 -12.42 -9.98
CA GLN A 91 -0.49 -12.63 -11.25
C GLN A 91 -1.82 -11.86 -11.30
N TRP A 92 -2.60 -11.94 -10.22
CA TRP A 92 -3.85 -11.20 -10.10
C TRP A 92 -3.61 -9.69 -10.28
N TRP A 93 -2.58 -9.14 -9.63
CA TRP A 93 -2.18 -7.74 -9.82
C TRP A 93 -1.72 -7.45 -11.25
N ALA A 94 -0.96 -8.35 -11.89
CA ALA A 94 -0.52 -8.17 -13.26
C ALA A 94 -1.70 -8.11 -14.25
N GLU A 95 -2.72 -8.95 -14.04
CA GLU A 95 -3.93 -9.00 -14.88
C GLU A 95 -4.89 -7.84 -14.61
N HIS A 96 -5.01 -7.41 -13.36
CA HIS A 96 -6.01 -6.42 -12.93
C HIS A 96 -5.45 -5.01 -12.74
N ARG A 97 -4.14 -4.81 -12.96
CA ARG A 97 -3.53 -3.48 -12.94
C ARG A 97 -3.90 -2.73 -14.20
N GLN A 98 -4.60 -1.62 -14.03
CA GLN A 98 -4.82 -0.65 -15.09
C GLN A 98 -3.76 0.45 -14.99
N PRO A 99 -2.93 0.64 -16.02
CA PRO A 99 -2.04 1.79 -16.07
C PRO A 99 -2.91 3.05 -16.25
N ILE A 100 -2.79 3.99 -15.33
CA ILE A 100 -3.40 5.31 -15.45
C ILE A 100 -2.25 6.29 -15.63
N GLY A 101 -2.22 6.96 -16.78
CA GLY A 101 -1.25 8.01 -17.04
C GLY A 101 -1.54 9.26 -16.23
N LEU A 102 -0.52 9.87 -15.64
CA LEU A 102 -0.60 11.28 -15.24
C LEU A 102 -0.21 12.11 -16.46
N GLN A 103 -1.17 12.82 -17.06
CA GLN A 103 -0.90 13.69 -18.21
C GLN A 103 -0.24 14.98 -17.77
N GLU A 104 -0.84 15.64 -16.77
CA GLU A 104 -0.38 16.93 -16.28
C GLU A 104 -0.46 16.96 -14.75
N GLY A 105 0.46 17.64 -14.09
CA GLY A 105 0.49 17.74 -12.64
C GLY A 105 0.94 19.12 -12.22
N LEU A 106 0.20 19.74 -11.30
CA LEU A 106 0.52 21.04 -10.75
C LEU A 106 0.55 20.96 -9.22
N LEU A 107 1.68 21.36 -8.64
CA LEU A 107 1.85 21.43 -7.21
C LEU A 107 2.06 22.88 -6.78
N LEU A 108 1.19 23.39 -5.91
CA LEU A 108 1.32 24.71 -5.31
C LEU A 108 1.61 24.55 -3.83
N GLY A 109 2.57 25.32 -3.32
CA GLY A 109 2.84 25.32 -1.90
C GLY A 109 3.87 26.35 -1.48
N PRO A 110 4.22 26.34 -0.19
CA PRO A 110 5.14 27.32 0.40
C PRO A 110 6.49 27.41 -0.31
N MET A 111 6.96 26.30 -0.88
CA MET A 111 8.24 26.21 -1.60
C MET A 111 8.20 26.84 -3.00
N GLY A 112 7.02 27.00 -3.59
CA GLY A 112 6.88 27.47 -4.96
C GLY A 112 5.67 26.89 -5.68
N LYS A 113 5.61 27.19 -6.98
CA LYS A 113 4.44 26.96 -7.83
C LYS A 113 4.77 26.26 -9.16
N THR A 114 6.06 26.11 -9.45
CA THR A 114 6.56 25.54 -10.69
C THR A 114 7.38 24.28 -10.44
N THR A 115 7.47 23.41 -11.44
CA THR A 115 8.30 22.21 -11.39
C THR A 115 9.76 22.52 -11.03
N THR A 116 10.30 23.64 -11.50
CA THR A 116 11.68 24.08 -11.19
C THR A 116 11.85 24.51 -9.74
N ASP A 117 10.81 25.08 -9.09
CA ASP A 117 10.83 25.35 -7.66
C ASP A 117 10.94 24.03 -6.88
N TRP A 118 10.07 23.07 -7.19
CA TRP A 118 10.04 21.77 -6.51
C TRP A 118 11.31 20.94 -6.76
N LEU A 119 11.88 20.95 -7.96
CA LEU A 119 13.16 20.31 -8.24
C LEU A 119 14.29 20.91 -7.41
N ARG A 120 14.29 22.23 -7.16
CA ARG A 120 15.27 22.88 -6.27
C ARG A 120 15.13 22.43 -4.81
N VAL A 121 13.91 22.17 -4.36
CA VAL A 121 13.66 21.59 -3.03
C VAL A 121 14.20 20.17 -2.94
N LEU A 122 13.84 19.32 -3.91
CA LEU A 122 14.25 17.91 -3.93
C LEU A 122 15.77 17.77 -4.01
N SER A 123 16.42 18.65 -4.76
CA SER A 123 17.87 18.71 -4.89
C SER A 123 18.56 19.48 -3.76
N ARG A 124 17.82 19.92 -2.72
CA ARG A 124 18.31 20.64 -1.53
C ARG A 124 19.06 21.95 -1.83
N HIS A 125 18.82 22.56 -2.99
CA HIS A 125 19.44 23.84 -3.38
C HIS A 125 18.78 25.05 -2.69
N GLN A 126 17.59 24.89 -2.14
CA GLN A 126 16.88 25.95 -1.42
C GLN A 126 16.69 25.62 0.05
N ARG A 127 16.80 26.66 0.88
CA ARG A 127 16.43 26.62 2.29
C ARG A 127 14.90 26.46 2.39
N PRO A 128 14.38 25.60 3.28
CA PRO A 128 12.95 25.54 3.56
C PRO A 128 12.40 26.92 3.97
N PRO A 129 11.17 27.27 3.56
CA PRO A 129 10.50 28.50 3.96
C PRO A 129 10.33 28.50 5.47
N GLU A 130 10.44 29.70 6.04
CA GLU A 130 10.32 29.89 7.49
C GLU A 130 8.86 29.79 7.92
N GLU A 131 8.64 29.25 9.11
CA GLU A 131 7.31 29.19 9.72
C GLU A 131 6.90 30.59 10.18
N GLU A 132 5.71 31.04 9.76
CA GLU A 132 5.12 32.29 10.24
C GLU A 132 4.30 32.05 11.52
N ASN A 133 4.42 32.96 12.48
CA ASN A 133 3.62 32.95 13.70
C ASN A 133 2.25 33.58 13.44
N GLU A 134 1.20 32.78 13.51
CA GLU A 134 -0.18 33.26 13.49
C GLU A 134 -0.85 33.07 14.85
N GLY A 135 -1.97 33.75 15.09
CA GLY A 135 -2.72 33.67 16.35
C GLY A 135 -3.15 32.25 16.75
N GLY A 136 -3.13 31.28 15.81
CA GLY A 136 -3.39 29.86 16.04
C GLY A 136 -2.17 28.94 16.12
N GLY A 137 -0.95 29.44 15.89
CA GLY A 137 0.29 28.64 15.90
C GLY A 137 1.23 28.96 14.74
N ARG A 138 2.31 28.18 14.62
CA ARG A 138 3.28 28.29 13.53
C ARG A 138 2.78 27.56 12.28
N ALA A 139 2.91 28.20 11.12
CA ALA A 139 2.51 27.61 9.84
C ALA A 139 3.44 28.04 8.71
N LEU A 140 3.71 27.12 7.78
CA LEU A 140 4.39 27.44 6.53
C LEU A 140 3.39 28.12 5.58
N ARG A 141 3.77 29.28 5.04
CA ARG A 141 2.92 30.05 4.15
C ARG A 141 3.52 30.17 2.77
N ALA A 142 2.65 30.04 1.76
CA ALA A 142 2.97 30.44 0.41
C ALA A 142 3.01 31.97 0.36
N PRO A 143 4.16 32.59 0.05
CA PRO A 143 4.29 34.06 0.06
C PRO A 143 3.34 34.76 -0.91
N TYR A 144 2.84 34.04 -1.91
CA TYR A 144 1.91 34.50 -2.93
C TYR A 144 0.42 34.29 -2.56
N LEU A 145 0.13 33.78 -1.37
CA LEU A 145 -1.21 33.56 -0.82
C LEU A 145 -1.40 34.30 0.51
N SER A 146 -1.23 35.63 0.49
CA SER A 146 -1.38 36.52 1.64
C SER A 146 -2.86 36.82 1.98
N VAL A 147 -3.67 35.78 2.22
CA VAL A 147 -5.08 35.94 2.63
C VAL A 147 -5.24 35.38 4.05
N SER A 148 -5.86 36.15 4.94
CA SER A 148 -5.96 35.80 6.38
C SER A 148 -7.08 34.81 6.68
N GLU A 149 -8.20 34.88 5.96
CA GLU A 149 -9.34 33.98 6.17
C GLU A 149 -9.17 32.65 5.44
N ALA A 150 -9.51 31.54 6.12
CA ALA A 150 -9.31 30.19 5.58
C ALA A 150 -10.14 29.91 4.32
N ILE A 151 -11.42 30.28 4.30
CA ILE A 151 -12.29 30.06 3.13
C ILE A 151 -11.85 30.92 1.94
N ALA A 152 -11.50 32.18 2.18
CA ALA A 152 -11.00 33.07 1.15
C ALA A 152 -9.63 32.59 0.61
N ARG A 153 -8.80 31.97 1.44
CA ARG A 153 -7.57 31.29 1.02
C ARG A 153 -7.85 30.12 0.08
N GLU A 154 -8.71 29.18 0.46
CA GLU A 154 -9.04 28.04 -0.42
C GLU A 154 -9.59 28.49 -1.76
N LYS A 155 -10.45 29.53 -1.75
CA LYS A 155 -10.95 30.17 -2.96
C LYS A 155 -9.82 30.72 -3.83
N ARG A 156 -8.90 31.48 -3.23
CA ARG A 156 -7.79 32.08 -3.95
C ARG A 156 -6.82 31.03 -4.49
N LEU A 157 -6.58 29.97 -3.73
CA LEU A 157 -5.78 28.84 -4.15
C LEU A 157 -6.40 28.14 -5.36
N ALA A 158 -7.71 27.89 -5.33
CA ALA A 158 -8.45 27.33 -6.45
C ALA A 158 -8.31 28.17 -7.73
N GLU A 159 -8.41 29.51 -7.63
CA GLU A 159 -8.16 30.41 -8.75
C GLU A 159 -6.71 30.33 -9.26
N LEU A 160 -5.74 30.35 -8.35
CA LEU A 160 -4.31 30.26 -8.70
C LEU A 160 -3.96 28.94 -9.36
N LEU A 161 -4.57 27.82 -8.96
CA LEU A 161 -4.36 26.53 -9.60
C LEU A 161 -4.68 26.61 -11.09
N VAL A 162 -5.82 27.18 -11.46
CA VAL A 162 -6.21 27.33 -12.86
C VAL A 162 -5.22 28.22 -13.62
N MET A 163 -4.83 29.34 -13.02
CA MET A 163 -3.91 30.29 -13.66
C MET A 163 -2.51 29.68 -13.87
N GLU A 164 -1.99 28.99 -12.86
CA GLU A 164 -0.67 28.36 -12.92
C GLU A 164 -0.68 27.14 -13.84
N TRP A 165 -1.78 26.38 -13.85
CA TRP A 165 -1.97 25.26 -14.76
C TRP A 165 -1.96 25.74 -16.21
N GLN A 166 -2.73 26.79 -16.53
CA GLN A 166 -2.71 27.39 -17.87
C GLN A 166 -1.32 27.90 -18.25
N ARG A 167 -0.57 28.49 -17.30
CA ARG A 167 0.77 29.03 -17.58
C ARG A 167 1.80 27.94 -17.86
N GLN A 168 1.69 26.78 -17.21
CA GLN A 168 2.61 25.66 -17.45
C GLN A 168 2.38 24.99 -18.81
N ARG A 169 1.23 25.24 -19.43
CA ARG A 169 0.78 24.53 -20.62
C ARG A 169 1.15 25.27 -21.91
N SER A 170 1.67 24.54 -22.89
CA SER A 170 2.09 25.06 -24.19
C SER A 170 1.06 24.88 -25.32
N GLU A 171 0.06 24.00 -25.19
CA GLU A 171 -0.94 23.67 -26.24
C GLU A 171 -2.41 23.87 -25.81
N ARG A 172 -3.27 24.13 -26.81
CA ARG A 172 -4.46 24.98 -26.71
C ARG A 172 -5.84 24.30 -26.67
N THR A 173 -5.95 22.98 -26.59
CA THR A 173 -7.27 22.32 -26.58
C THR A 173 -7.37 21.31 -25.45
N LEU A 174 -8.27 21.57 -24.52
CA LEU A 174 -8.65 20.65 -23.44
C LEU A 174 -10.00 20.04 -23.79
N THR A 175 -10.11 18.73 -23.66
CA THR A 175 -11.40 18.06 -23.62
C THR A 175 -11.99 18.21 -22.21
N PRO A 176 -13.32 18.40 -22.09
CA PRO A 176 -13.97 18.32 -20.79
C PRO A 176 -13.68 16.95 -20.14
N PRO A 177 -13.32 16.90 -18.85
CA PRO A 177 -12.99 15.67 -18.18
C PRO A 177 -14.26 14.86 -17.98
N LEU A 178 -14.13 13.54 -18.08
CA LEU A 178 -15.20 12.57 -17.84
C LEU A 178 -15.74 12.71 -16.41
N ARG A 179 -14.84 12.92 -15.45
CA ARG A 179 -15.17 13.13 -14.03
C ARG A 179 -14.25 14.15 -13.37
N CYS A 180 -14.76 14.78 -12.31
CA CYS A 180 -14.02 15.74 -11.50
C CYS A 180 -14.07 15.30 -10.04
N TYR A 181 -12.93 15.00 -9.45
CA TYR A 181 -12.79 14.72 -8.03
C TYR A 181 -12.18 15.92 -7.33
N TRP A 182 -12.84 16.37 -6.27
CA TRP A 182 -12.45 17.56 -5.52
C TRP A 182 -12.26 17.25 -4.05
N GLN A 183 -11.26 17.90 -3.48
CA GLN A 183 -10.98 17.90 -2.06
C GLN A 183 -10.78 19.34 -1.60
N GLY A 184 -11.81 19.90 -0.96
CA GLY A 184 -11.84 21.29 -0.52
C GLY A 184 -13.28 21.74 -0.29
N THR A 185 -13.48 23.01 0.04
CA THR A 185 -14.84 23.56 0.18
C THR A 185 -15.57 23.68 -1.16
N GLU A 186 -16.91 23.65 -1.12
CA GLU A 186 -17.78 23.89 -2.28
C GLU A 186 -17.55 25.30 -2.87
N LEU A 187 -17.29 26.30 -2.01
CA LEU A 187 -17.00 27.67 -2.45
C LEU A 187 -15.70 27.74 -3.28
N ALA A 188 -14.67 26.99 -2.88
CA ALA A 188 -13.43 26.89 -3.64
C ALA A 188 -13.66 26.18 -4.98
N TRP A 189 -14.51 25.14 -5.03
CA TRP A 189 -14.88 24.49 -6.29
C TRP A 189 -15.60 25.46 -7.25
N GLN A 190 -16.55 26.26 -6.76
CA GLN A 190 -17.22 27.24 -7.62
C GLN A 190 -16.27 28.31 -8.16
N ALA A 191 -15.29 28.73 -7.35
CA ALA A 191 -14.25 29.65 -7.82
C ALA A 191 -13.32 29.01 -8.85
N PHE A 192 -12.91 27.75 -8.63
CA PHE A 192 -12.16 26.97 -9.61
C PHE A 192 -12.91 26.91 -10.95
N ARG A 193 -14.20 26.55 -10.93
CA ARG A 193 -15.05 26.48 -12.12
C ARG A 193 -15.17 27.81 -12.84
N ALA A 194 -15.45 28.89 -12.11
CA ALA A 194 -15.55 30.22 -12.68
C ALA A 194 -14.24 30.64 -13.36
N GLN A 195 -13.10 30.41 -12.69
CA GLN A 195 -11.79 30.73 -13.25
C GLN A 195 -11.47 29.86 -14.47
N MET A 196 -11.83 28.57 -14.46
CA MET A 196 -11.67 27.65 -15.59
C MET A 196 -12.44 28.12 -16.82
N THR A 197 -13.71 28.48 -16.66
CA THR A 197 -14.55 28.99 -17.75
C THR A 197 -13.98 30.29 -18.36
N LEU A 198 -13.35 31.14 -17.54
CA LEU A 198 -12.69 32.37 -18.03
C LEU A 198 -11.36 32.09 -18.75
N THR A 199 -10.62 31.08 -18.30
CA THR A 199 -9.23 30.85 -18.73
C THR A 199 -9.14 29.87 -19.91
N VAL A 200 -10.04 28.89 -19.97
CA VAL A 200 -10.05 27.81 -20.96
C VAL A 200 -11.36 27.86 -21.75
N ALA A 201 -11.27 28.28 -23.01
CA ALA A 201 -12.43 28.33 -23.90
C ALA A 201 -13.01 26.92 -24.11
N GLN A 202 -14.35 26.81 -24.11
CA GLN A 202 -15.09 25.55 -24.31
C GLN A 202 -14.95 24.51 -23.19
N MET A 203 -14.37 24.87 -22.04
CA MET A 203 -14.29 23.99 -20.88
C MET A 203 -15.61 23.94 -20.10
N THR A 204 -16.20 22.74 -19.99
CA THR A 204 -17.40 22.51 -19.19
C THR A 204 -17.06 21.65 -17.99
N LEU A 205 -17.28 22.20 -16.79
CA LEU A 205 -17.12 21.47 -15.53
C LEU A 205 -18.48 21.26 -14.85
N PRO A 206 -18.70 20.10 -14.22
CA PRO A 206 -19.97 19.79 -13.58
C PRO A 206 -20.26 20.75 -12.43
N SER A 207 -21.55 21.00 -12.18
CA SER A 207 -22.01 21.91 -11.12
C SER A 207 -21.48 21.53 -9.74
N ARG A 208 -21.34 20.23 -9.48
CA ARG A 208 -20.75 19.66 -8.26
C ARG A 208 -19.71 18.60 -8.64
N PRO A 209 -18.59 18.52 -7.92
CA PRO A 209 -17.59 17.49 -8.14
C PRO A 209 -17.91 16.23 -7.29
N ASP A 210 -17.31 15.11 -7.68
CA ASP A 210 -17.25 13.94 -6.81
C ASP A 210 -16.26 14.20 -5.66
N ALA A 211 -16.54 13.64 -4.48
CA ALA A 211 -15.63 13.76 -3.35
C ALA A 211 -14.40 12.87 -3.57
N TRP A 212 -13.21 13.45 -3.44
CA TRP A 212 -11.98 12.67 -3.42
C TRP A 212 -11.87 11.85 -2.13
N ARG A 213 -11.68 10.53 -2.27
CA ARG A 213 -11.60 9.57 -1.14
C ARG A 213 -10.32 8.74 -1.17
N GLY A 214 -9.28 9.22 -1.84
CA GLY A 214 -8.03 8.49 -2.01
C GLY A 214 -8.20 7.24 -2.86
N GLU A 215 -7.79 6.09 -2.33
CA GLU A 215 -7.77 4.81 -3.06
C GLU A 215 -9.15 4.37 -3.57
N ALA A 216 -10.23 4.64 -2.82
CA ALA A 216 -11.59 4.33 -3.26
C ALA A 216 -11.97 5.08 -4.55
N SER A 217 -11.61 6.37 -4.64
CA SER A 217 -11.80 7.16 -5.86
C SER A 217 -10.88 6.70 -6.98
N LEU A 218 -9.64 6.27 -6.70
CA LEU A 218 -8.75 5.71 -7.73
C LEU A 218 -9.33 4.45 -8.37
N ALA A 219 -9.97 3.59 -7.58
CA ALA A 219 -10.64 2.39 -8.09
C ALA A 219 -11.84 2.73 -9.01
N GLU A 220 -12.60 3.76 -8.68
CA GLU A 220 -13.70 4.28 -9.50
C GLU A 220 -13.18 4.92 -10.80
N ILE A 221 -12.08 5.67 -10.71
CA ILE A 221 -11.39 6.29 -11.86
C ILE A 221 -10.87 5.23 -12.82
N ALA A 222 -10.19 4.21 -12.30
CA ALA A 222 -9.66 3.12 -13.11
C ALA A 222 -10.79 2.46 -13.92
N HIS A 223 -11.89 2.11 -13.26
CA HIS A 223 -13.05 1.53 -13.91
C HIS A 223 -13.67 2.45 -14.96
N ALA A 224 -13.83 3.75 -14.64
CA ALA A 224 -14.39 4.72 -15.58
C ALA A 224 -13.49 4.90 -16.82
N LEU A 225 -12.17 4.94 -16.66
CA LEU A 225 -11.23 5.08 -17.77
C LEU A 225 -11.09 3.82 -18.60
N ALA A 226 -11.34 2.64 -18.03
CA ALA A 226 -11.27 1.37 -18.77
C ALA A 226 -12.33 1.24 -19.87
N GLU A 227 -13.45 1.94 -19.72
CA GLU A 227 -14.57 1.95 -20.66
C GLU A 227 -14.60 3.23 -21.52
N ALA A 228 -13.70 4.17 -21.24
CA ALA A 228 -13.67 5.50 -21.84
C ALA A 228 -12.79 5.57 -23.10
N ASP A 229 -12.91 6.65 -23.87
CA ASP A 229 -12.06 6.87 -25.02
C ASP A 229 -10.61 7.19 -24.59
N PRO A 230 -9.59 6.90 -25.42
CA PRO A 230 -8.19 7.18 -25.08
C PRO A 230 -7.88 8.65 -24.77
N HIS A 231 -8.73 9.58 -25.22
CA HIS A 231 -8.57 11.01 -25.01
C HIS A 231 -9.38 11.52 -23.81
N ASP A 232 -10.12 10.64 -23.13
CA ASP A 232 -10.85 10.99 -21.93
C ASP A 232 -9.91 11.10 -20.73
N THR A 233 -10.26 12.07 -19.87
CA THR A 233 -9.43 12.49 -18.76
C THR A 233 -10.25 12.65 -17.50
N VAL A 234 -9.59 12.55 -16.36
CA VAL A 234 -10.21 12.80 -15.06
C VAL A 234 -9.43 13.89 -14.35
N LEU A 235 -10.15 14.90 -13.89
CA LEU A 235 -9.59 15.98 -13.08
C LEU A 235 -9.61 15.57 -11.61
N ILE A 236 -8.47 15.67 -10.91
CA ILE A 236 -8.37 15.46 -9.47
C ILE A 236 -7.68 16.66 -8.83
N ALA A 237 -8.32 17.30 -7.85
CA ALA A 237 -7.79 18.49 -7.19
C ALA A 237 -7.92 18.43 -5.67
N ASP A 238 -6.85 18.83 -4.96
CA ASP A 238 -6.86 19.07 -3.52
C ASP A 238 -6.38 20.49 -3.20
N VAL A 239 -7.28 21.25 -2.58
CA VAL A 239 -7.06 22.63 -2.12
C VAL A 239 -7.43 22.80 -0.65
N ARG A 240 -7.38 21.72 0.14
CA ARG A 240 -7.65 21.82 1.57
C ARG A 240 -6.65 22.73 2.26
N TRP A 241 -7.20 23.70 2.97
CA TRP A 241 -6.44 24.46 3.94
C TRP A 241 -6.39 23.70 5.27
N LEU A 242 -5.18 23.41 5.76
CA LEU A 242 -4.99 22.83 7.09
C LEU A 242 -4.65 23.94 8.09
N SER A 243 -5.49 24.11 9.11
CA SER A 243 -5.23 25.05 10.20
C SER A 243 -3.88 24.75 10.89
N PRO A 244 -3.15 25.77 11.38
CA PRO A 244 -1.94 25.56 12.16
C PRO A 244 -2.24 24.60 13.33
N SER A 245 -1.46 23.54 13.45
CA SER A 245 -1.58 22.61 14.59
C SER A 245 -0.21 22.48 15.26
N ARG A 246 -0.19 22.47 16.60
CA ARG A 246 1.07 22.29 17.34
C ARG A 246 1.67 20.93 17.00
N GLY A 247 2.84 20.93 16.34
CA GLY A 247 3.68 19.74 16.16
C GLY A 247 3.45 18.90 14.90
N ARG A 248 2.72 19.39 13.88
CA ARG A 248 2.63 18.72 12.57
C ARG A 248 2.98 19.66 11.42
N CYS A 249 3.89 19.21 10.56
CA CYS A 249 4.10 19.79 9.24
C CYS A 249 2.98 19.30 8.31
N ASN A 250 2.18 20.22 7.80
CA ASN A 250 1.11 19.91 6.86
C ASN A 250 1.68 19.68 5.45
N PRO A 251 1.16 18.71 4.68
CA PRO A 251 1.64 18.44 3.33
C PRO A 251 1.31 19.60 2.36
N PRO A 252 2.07 19.74 1.26
CA PRO A 252 1.80 20.73 0.21
C PRO A 252 0.48 20.44 -0.54
N GLU A 253 -0.13 21.49 -1.10
CA GLU A 253 -1.42 21.47 -1.80
C GLU A 253 -1.21 21.04 -3.27
N SER A 254 -2.07 20.18 -3.83
CA SER A 254 -1.79 19.56 -5.14
C SER A 254 -3.01 19.41 -6.05
N LEU A 255 -2.84 19.80 -7.32
CA LEU A 255 -3.73 19.46 -8.42
C LEU A 255 -3.06 18.38 -9.28
N ARG A 256 -3.75 17.26 -9.51
CA ARG A 256 -3.26 16.19 -10.39
C ARG A 256 -4.27 15.94 -11.51
N TYR A 257 -3.83 16.09 -12.73
CA TYR A 257 -4.62 15.78 -13.90
C TYR A 257 -4.23 14.39 -14.42
N CYS A 258 -5.03 13.39 -14.09
CA CYS A 258 -4.81 12.01 -14.51
C CYS A 258 -5.57 11.77 -15.83
N GLY A 259 -4.89 11.30 -16.88
CA GLY A 259 -5.49 11.13 -18.19
C GLY A 259 -4.88 10.04 -19.07
N SER A 260 -5.76 9.37 -19.81
CA SER A 260 -5.60 8.30 -20.80
C SER A 260 -5.20 6.88 -20.31
N PRO A 261 -5.92 5.83 -20.77
CA PRO A 261 -5.51 4.41 -20.69
C PRO A 261 -4.15 4.11 -21.33
N ASP A 262 -3.70 4.96 -22.27
CA ASP A 262 -2.43 4.76 -23.00
C ASP A 262 -1.19 5.30 -22.25
N GLY A 263 -1.37 5.71 -20.99
CA GLY A 263 -0.31 6.20 -20.10
C GLY A 263 0.68 5.13 -19.67
N THR A 264 1.51 4.68 -20.60
CA THR A 264 2.64 3.78 -20.34
C THR A 264 3.70 4.53 -19.52
N VAL A 265 3.60 4.49 -18.19
CA VAL A 265 4.72 4.85 -17.31
C VAL A 265 5.49 3.57 -17.02
N ARG A 266 6.46 3.25 -17.89
CA ARG A 266 7.54 2.31 -17.54
C ARG A 266 8.48 3.05 -16.59
N CYS A 267 8.34 2.79 -15.30
CA CYS A 267 9.44 3.01 -14.37
C CYS A 267 10.49 1.93 -14.68
N THR A 268 11.57 2.32 -15.36
CA THR A 268 12.86 1.63 -15.24
C THR A 268 13.51 2.03 -13.93
#